data_AF-A0A816QMH4-F1
#
_entry.id   AF-A0A816QMH4-F1
#
_cell.length_a   1.000
_cell.length_b   1.000
_cell.length_c   1.000
_cell.angle_alpha   90.00
_cell.angle_beta   90.00
_cell.angle_gamma   90.00
#
_symmetry.space_group_name_H-M   'P 1'
#
loop_
_entity.id
_entity.type
_entity.pdbx_description
1 polymer ?
#
loop_
_entity_poly.entity_id
_entity_poly.type
_entity_poly.pdbx_seq_one_letter_code
_entity_poly.pdbx_strand_id
1 'polypeptide(L)'
;MVLNFGKQFQSVKIELWEQCDGKGLTLRRVCGNSAHCYARDISYWQCRPNGNCPADWACAQNSYSTNSSLSLEALKEILTKKASKLNVYLNWMESIVDLSRLLGLDTRKHKRIQLALKLGYKGDVRDSYNTNVWLHNKLMKILAQNGGNLPTQFYES
;
A
#
# COMPACT_ATOMS: atom_id res chain seq x y z
N MET A 1 -19.63 -34.97 -20.61
CA MET A 1 -18.29 -34.36 -20.80
C MET A 1 -18.39 -32.93 -20.30
N VAL A 2 -17.83 -32.62 -19.13
CA VAL A 2 -17.96 -31.30 -18.50
C VAL A 2 -16.98 -30.34 -19.21
N LEU A 3 -17.49 -29.23 -19.73
CA LEU A 3 -16.72 -28.24 -20.49
C LEU A 3 -15.80 -27.45 -19.55
N ASN A 4 -14.50 -27.62 -19.74
CA ASN A 4 -13.46 -26.74 -19.20
C ASN A 4 -13.26 -25.56 -20.17
N PHE A 5 -13.66 -24.35 -19.77
CA PHE A 5 -13.21 -23.12 -20.41
C PHE A 5 -12.60 -22.19 -19.37
N GLY A 6 -11.41 -22.55 -18.90
CA GLY A 6 -10.48 -21.58 -18.33
C GLY A 6 -9.95 -20.71 -19.47
N LYS A 7 -10.59 -19.56 -19.74
CA LYS A 7 -10.05 -18.57 -20.66
C LYS A 7 -8.73 -18.04 -20.08
N GLN A 8 -7.61 -18.56 -20.59
CA GLN A 8 -6.31 -17.93 -20.41
C GLN A 8 -6.35 -16.59 -21.14
N PHE A 9 -6.36 -15.48 -20.39
CA PHE A 9 -6.17 -14.15 -20.96
C PHE A 9 -4.71 -14.07 -21.41
N GLN A 10 -4.46 -14.34 -22.69
CA GLN A 10 -3.13 -14.30 -23.28
C GLN A 10 -2.66 -12.83 -23.30
N SER A 11 -1.74 -12.49 -22.41
CA SER A 11 -1.10 -11.17 -22.38
C SER A 11 -0.06 -11.08 -23.49
N VAL A 12 -0.23 -10.12 -24.41
CA VAL A 12 0.73 -9.91 -25.50
C VAL A 12 1.83 -8.97 -25.02
N LYS A 13 3.08 -9.44 -25.06
CA LYS A 13 4.25 -8.59 -24.81
C LYS A 13 4.47 -7.69 -26.02
N ILE A 14 4.60 -6.39 -25.79
CA ILE A 14 4.78 -5.37 -26.82
C ILE A 14 6.04 -4.56 -26.55
N GLU A 15 6.59 -3.95 -27.60
CA GLU A 15 7.84 -3.20 -27.56
C GLU A 15 7.66 -1.76 -27.07
N LEU A 16 8.78 -1.08 -26.88
CA LEU A 16 8.80 0.35 -26.60
C LEU A 16 8.06 1.13 -27.68
N TRP A 17 7.39 2.21 -27.27
CA TRP A 17 6.61 3.11 -28.12
C TRP A 17 5.32 2.50 -28.70
N GLU A 18 5.02 1.23 -28.40
CA GLU A 18 3.75 0.62 -28.77
C GLU A 18 2.61 1.00 -27.81
N GLN A 19 1.39 0.97 -28.31
CA GLN A 19 0.19 1.22 -27.51
C GLN A 19 -0.08 0.04 -26.58
N CYS A 20 -0.09 0.30 -25.27
CA CYS A 20 -0.33 -0.70 -24.23
C CYS A 20 -1.77 -0.73 -23.72
N ASP A 21 -2.47 0.39 -23.78
CA ASP A 21 -3.85 0.51 -23.31
C ASP A 21 -4.59 1.67 -24.02
N GLY A 22 -5.89 1.79 -23.79
CA GLY A 22 -6.76 2.80 -24.36
C GLY A 22 -7.94 2.25 -25.16
N LYS A 23 -8.83 3.15 -25.55
CA LYS A 23 -10.07 2.83 -26.26
C LYS A 23 -9.78 2.12 -27.59
N GLY A 24 -10.35 0.93 -27.77
CA GLY A 24 -10.22 0.13 -29.00
C GLY A 24 -9.31 -1.11 -28.86
N LEU A 25 -8.63 -1.28 -27.73
CA LEU A 25 -7.89 -2.51 -27.44
C LEU A 25 -8.81 -3.57 -26.83
N THR A 26 -8.80 -4.76 -27.43
CA THR A 26 -9.60 -5.93 -27.01
C THR A 26 -8.79 -6.95 -26.20
N LEU A 27 -7.47 -6.75 -26.11
CA LEU A 27 -6.52 -7.65 -25.46
C LEU A 27 -5.61 -6.88 -24.51
N ARG A 28 -5.26 -7.53 -23.39
CA ARG A 28 -4.32 -7.01 -22.41
C ARG A 28 -2.90 -7.06 -22.99
N ARG A 29 -2.29 -5.89 -23.17
CA ARG A 29 -0.90 -5.75 -23.64
C ARG A 29 0.01 -5.40 -22.47
N VAL A 30 1.23 -5.94 -22.47
CA VAL A 30 2.21 -5.72 -21.41
C VAL A 30 3.51 -5.22 -22.03
N CYS A 31 4.01 -4.09 -21.54
CA CYS A 31 5.27 -3.53 -22.01
C CYS A 31 6.45 -4.45 -21.72
N GLY A 32 7.28 -4.69 -22.72
CA GLY A 32 8.54 -5.41 -22.58
C GLY A 32 9.66 -4.56 -21.96
N ASN A 33 10.81 -5.20 -21.71
CA ASN A 33 12.07 -4.52 -21.41
C ASN A 33 12.01 -3.50 -20.25
N SER A 34 11.28 -3.85 -19.18
CA SER A 34 11.09 -3.01 -17.99
C SER A 34 10.46 -1.63 -18.26
N ALA A 35 9.77 -1.49 -19.40
CA ALA A 35 9.04 -0.28 -19.76
C ALA A 35 7.72 -0.16 -18.99
N HIS A 36 7.22 1.08 -18.89
CA HIS A 36 5.96 1.39 -18.25
C HIS A 36 4.94 1.93 -19.23
N CYS A 37 3.69 1.55 -19.02
CA CYS A 37 2.55 2.02 -19.78
C CYS A 37 2.09 3.36 -19.21
N TYR A 38 2.26 4.44 -19.98
CA TYR A 38 1.88 5.79 -19.57
C TYR A 38 0.66 6.26 -20.36
N ALA A 39 -0.31 6.84 -19.66
CA ALA A 39 -1.54 7.34 -20.26
C ALA A 39 -1.35 8.78 -20.76
N ARG A 40 -1.58 9.03 -22.05
CA ARG A 40 -1.71 10.40 -22.56
C ARG A 40 -3.12 10.93 -22.30
N ASP A 41 -4.10 10.10 -22.63
CA ASP A 41 -5.52 10.37 -22.47
C ASP A 41 -6.30 9.04 -22.35
N ILE A 42 -7.63 9.10 -22.21
CA ILE A 42 -8.49 7.91 -22.07
C ILE A 42 -8.42 6.96 -23.29
N SER A 43 -8.03 7.46 -24.45
CA SER A 43 -8.01 6.71 -25.71
C SER A 43 -6.62 6.17 -26.06
N TYR A 44 -5.54 6.71 -25.48
CA TYR A 44 -4.19 6.38 -25.88
C TYR A 44 -3.18 6.27 -24.73
N TRP A 45 -2.62 5.06 -24.54
CA TRP A 45 -1.59 4.77 -23.56
C TRP A 45 -0.41 4.07 -24.25
N GLN A 46 0.82 4.48 -23.94
CA GLN A 46 2.02 4.02 -24.65
C GLN A 46 3.07 3.43 -23.70
N CYS A 47 3.73 2.35 -24.13
CA CYS A 47 4.92 1.83 -23.48
C CYS A 47 6.09 2.80 -23.67
N ARG A 48 6.68 3.28 -22.58
CA ARG A 48 7.90 4.10 -22.62
C ARG A 48 8.91 3.60 -21.59
N PRO A 49 10.21 3.93 -21.76
CA PRO A 49 11.20 3.58 -20.74
C PRO A 49 10.80 4.13 -19.37
N ASN A 50 11.14 3.40 -18.31
CA ASN A 50 10.84 3.85 -16.95
C ASN A 50 11.45 5.24 -16.69
N GLY A 51 10.66 6.16 -16.17
CA GLY A 51 11.06 7.55 -15.92
C GLY A 51 10.98 8.46 -17.16
N ASN A 52 10.69 7.95 -18.36
CA ASN A 52 10.51 8.75 -19.58
C ASN A 52 9.04 9.16 -19.77
N CYS A 53 8.45 9.78 -18.74
CA CYS A 53 7.09 10.30 -18.83
C CYS A 53 7.09 11.74 -19.40
N PRO A 54 6.27 12.04 -20.42
CA PRO A 54 6.01 13.41 -20.87
C PRO A 54 5.22 14.24 -19.85
N ALA A 55 5.49 15.55 -19.80
CA ALA A 55 4.89 16.46 -18.82
C ALA A 55 3.35 16.61 -18.93
N ASP A 56 2.79 16.29 -20.10
CA ASP A 56 1.36 16.38 -20.43
C ASP A 56 0.62 15.04 -20.27
N TRP A 57 1.27 14.00 -19.72
CA TRP A 57 0.71 12.65 -19.60
C TRP A 57 0.38 12.30 -18.15
N ALA A 58 -0.66 11.49 -17.97
CA ALA A 58 -1.02 10.90 -16.69
C ALA A 58 -0.07 9.74 -16.36
N CYS A 59 1.08 10.10 -15.82
CA CYS A 59 2.04 9.17 -15.26
C CYS A 59 1.91 9.21 -13.75
N ALA A 60 1.13 8.29 -13.20
CA ALA A 60 1.18 8.03 -11.78
C ALA A 60 2.60 7.54 -11.43
N GLN A 61 3.45 8.46 -10.95
CA GLN A 61 4.62 8.08 -10.19
C GLN A 61 4.11 7.39 -8.93
N ASN A 62 4.33 6.06 -8.87
CA ASN A 62 3.99 5.19 -7.75
C ASN A 62 2.52 5.16 -7.33
N SER A 63 1.79 4.23 -7.92
CA SER A 63 1.12 3.26 -7.07
C SER A 63 1.60 1.87 -7.46
N TYR A 64 2.54 1.34 -6.68
CA TYR A 64 2.74 -0.09 -6.56
C TYR A 64 1.40 -0.70 -6.11
N SER A 65 0.50 -0.94 -7.06
CA SER A 65 -0.55 -1.93 -6.91
C SER A 65 0.07 -3.28 -7.25
N THR A 66 0.95 -3.73 -6.36
CA THR A 66 1.26 -5.15 -6.25
C THR A 66 0.89 -5.55 -4.85
N ASN A 67 -0.16 -6.35 -4.75
CA ASN A 67 -0.54 -7.12 -3.57
C ASN A 67 0.61 -8.06 -3.16
N SER A 68 1.68 -7.48 -2.65
CA SER A 68 2.86 -8.14 -2.11
C SER A 68 3.37 -7.22 -1.01
N SER A 69 3.32 -7.69 0.24
CA SER A 69 3.72 -6.98 1.46
C SER A 69 4.91 -6.03 1.25
N LEU A 70 4.80 -4.79 1.71
CA LEU A 70 5.94 -3.86 1.81
C LEU A 70 7.10 -4.50 2.58
N SER A 71 8.33 -4.22 2.15
CA SER A 71 9.52 -4.47 2.97
C SER A 71 9.49 -3.58 4.22
N LEU A 72 10.13 -4.05 5.29
CA LEU A 72 10.19 -3.32 6.56
C LEU A 72 10.87 -1.95 6.39
N GLU A 73 11.90 -1.90 5.56
CA GLU A 73 12.67 -0.69 5.24
C GLU A 73 11.79 0.35 4.53
N ALA A 74 11.04 -0.09 3.51
CA ALA A 74 10.12 0.79 2.78
C ALA A 74 8.99 1.30 3.69
N LEU A 75 8.46 0.45 4.57
CA LEU A 75 7.48 0.87 5.56
C LEU A 75 8.05 1.94 6.51
N LYS A 76 9.28 1.74 7.01
CA LYS A 76 9.95 2.72 7.87
C LYS A 76 10.14 4.05 7.16
N GLU A 77 10.55 4.06 5.90
CA GLU A 77 10.67 5.31 5.14
C GLU A 77 9.33 6.06 5.02
N ILE A 78 8.24 5.34 4.75
CA ILE A 78 6.90 5.93 4.65
C ILE A 78 6.50 6.55 6.01
N LEU A 79 6.71 5.83 7.11
CA LEU A 79 6.37 6.31 8.44
C LEU A 79 7.26 7.48 8.88
N THR A 80 8.55 7.45 8.57
CA THR A 80 9.47 8.59 8.79
C THR A 80 9.01 9.82 8.02
N LYS A 81 8.61 9.67 6.75
CA LYS A 81 8.07 10.78 5.94
C LYS A 81 6.74 11.31 6.47
N LYS A 82 5.90 10.47 7.08
CA LYS A 82 4.69 10.93 7.78
C LYS A 82 5.05 11.67 9.06
N ALA A 83 6.03 11.16 9.81
CA ALA A 83 6.47 11.74 11.07
C ALA A 83 7.13 13.10 10.87
N SER A 84 7.93 13.29 9.81
CA SER A 84 8.56 14.58 9.51
C SER A 84 7.58 15.70 9.16
N LYS A 85 6.34 15.35 8.76
CA LYS A 85 5.26 16.32 8.54
C LYS A 85 4.62 16.77 9.85
N LEU A 86 4.73 15.94 10.90
CA LEU A 86 4.34 16.32 12.25
C LEU A 86 5.53 17.05 12.84
N ASN A 87 5.36 18.32 13.20
CA ASN A 87 6.45 19.14 13.76
C ASN A 87 6.76 18.74 15.23
N VAL A 88 6.79 17.44 15.51
CA VAL A 88 6.86 16.82 16.84
C VAL A 88 7.72 15.57 16.73
N TYR A 89 8.66 15.40 17.66
CA TYR A 89 9.47 14.19 17.77
C TYR A 89 8.60 13.03 18.30
N LEU A 90 8.53 11.94 17.55
CA LEU A 90 7.71 10.75 17.87
C LEU A 90 8.60 9.50 17.84
N ASN A 91 8.66 8.74 18.94
CA ASN A 91 9.35 7.45 18.97
C ASN A 91 8.42 6.31 18.49
N TRP A 92 7.84 6.47 17.29
CA TRP A 92 6.87 5.53 16.72
C TRP A 92 7.45 4.13 16.44
N MET A 93 8.78 3.99 16.41
CA MET A 93 9.46 2.71 16.20
C MET A 93 9.31 1.76 17.39
N GLU A 94 9.18 2.29 18.60
CA GLU A 94 9.11 1.48 19.83
C GLU A 94 7.85 1.75 20.65
N SER A 95 7.27 2.95 20.51
CA SER A 95 6.10 3.38 21.25
C SER A 95 4.83 3.24 20.42
N ILE A 96 3.92 2.38 20.88
CA ILE A 96 2.56 2.30 20.33
C ILE A 96 1.82 3.64 20.42
N VAL A 97 2.12 4.45 21.44
CA VAL A 97 1.44 5.74 21.65
C VAL A 97 1.83 6.70 20.55
N ASP A 98 3.12 6.79 20.24
CA ASP A 98 3.62 7.68 19.19
C ASP A 98 3.28 7.17 17.80
N LEU A 99 3.26 5.85 17.60
CA LEU A 99 2.71 5.26 16.38
C LEU A 99 1.22 5.60 16.22
N SER A 100 0.44 5.56 17.30
CA SER A 100 -0.98 5.94 17.27
C SER A 100 -1.14 7.42 16.90
N ARG A 101 -0.33 8.33 17.47
CA ARG A 101 -0.32 9.75 17.10
C ARG A 101 0.01 9.96 15.63
N LEU A 102 1.06 9.27 15.16
CA LEU A 102 1.50 9.32 13.77
C LEU A 102 0.39 8.89 12.80
N LEU A 103 -0.38 7.88 13.17
CA LEU A 103 -1.46 7.34 12.36
C LEU A 103 -2.77 8.11 12.51
N GLY A 104 -2.90 9.03 13.48
CA GLY A 104 -4.15 9.72 13.80
C GLY A 104 -5.14 8.89 14.61
N LEU A 105 -4.66 7.89 15.35
CA LEU A 105 -5.45 7.05 16.24
C LEU A 105 -5.52 7.65 17.65
N ASP A 106 -6.55 7.24 18.40
CA ASP A 106 -6.70 7.62 19.79
C ASP A 106 -5.60 6.97 20.66
N THR A 107 -4.92 7.82 21.43
CA THR A 107 -3.80 7.42 22.30
C THR A 107 -4.24 6.93 23.67
N ARG A 108 -5.53 7.01 24.04
CA ARG A 108 -6.03 6.61 25.36
C ARG A 108 -5.90 5.11 25.58
N LYS A 109 -5.51 4.71 26.80
CA LYS A 109 -5.27 3.29 27.18
C LYS A 109 -6.45 2.38 26.83
N HIS A 110 -7.68 2.81 27.13
CA HIS A 110 -8.88 2.01 26.86
C HIS A 110 -9.11 1.77 25.36
N LYS A 111 -8.86 2.78 24.50
CA LYS A 111 -8.97 2.64 23.04
C LYS A 111 -7.94 1.67 22.48
N ARG A 112 -6.69 1.72 22.96
CA ARG A 112 -5.65 0.76 22.58
C ARG A 112 -6.05 -0.68 22.94
N ILE A 113 -6.60 -0.90 24.13
CA ILE A 113 -7.07 -2.23 24.56
C ILE A 113 -8.23 -2.70 23.66
N GLN A 114 -9.22 -1.84 23.40
CA GLN A 114 -10.34 -2.18 22.51
C GLN A 114 -9.86 -2.54 21.10
N LEU A 115 -8.91 -1.77 20.55
CA LEU A 115 -8.30 -2.05 19.25
C LEU A 115 -7.54 -3.38 19.27
N ALA A 116 -6.78 -3.66 20.33
CA ALA A 116 -6.06 -4.91 20.47
C ALA A 116 -7.02 -6.11 20.52
N LEU A 117 -8.12 -6.00 21.27
CA LEU A 117 -9.18 -7.02 21.33
C LEU A 117 -9.85 -7.23 19.96
N LYS A 118 -10.21 -6.14 19.26
CA LYS A 118 -10.76 -6.19 17.88
C LYS A 118 -9.81 -6.89 16.91
N LEU A 119 -8.50 -6.75 17.11
CA LEU A 119 -7.44 -7.39 16.33
C LEU A 119 -7.11 -8.83 16.77
N GLY A 120 -7.78 -9.34 17.80
CA GLY A 120 -7.63 -10.72 18.29
C GLY A 120 -6.54 -10.93 19.34
N TYR A 121 -6.22 -9.92 20.16
CA TYR A 121 -5.33 -10.10 21.31
C TYR A 121 -5.93 -11.08 22.32
N LYS A 122 -5.13 -12.06 22.76
CA LYS A 122 -5.53 -13.12 23.71
C LYS A 122 -4.77 -13.07 25.04
N GLY A 123 -3.89 -12.09 25.24
CA GLY A 123 -3.12 -11.95 26.47
C GLY A 123 -3.88 -11.19 27.56
N ASP A 124 -3.19 -10.90 28.67
CA ASP A 124 -3.76 -10.12 29.77
C ASP A 124 -3.82 -8.63 29.44
N VAL A 125 -5.03 -8.09 29.34
CA VAL A 125 -5.30 -6.67 29.09
C VAL A 125 -4.92 -5.75 30.26
N ARG A 126 -4.70 -6.31 31.45
CA ARG A 126 -4.21 -5.57 32.62
C ARG A 126 -2.72 -5.25 32.47
N ASP A 127 -1.99 -6.11 31.76
CA ASP A 127 -0.60 -5.89 31.40
C ASP A 127 -0.51 -4.97 30.17
N SER A 128 -0.40 -3.68 30.46
CA SER A 128 -0.24 -2.67 29.42
C SER A 128 1.07 -2.79 28.65
N TYR A 129 2.13 -3.37 29.22
CA TYR A 129 3.40 -3.52 28.51
C TYR A 129 3.25 -4.55 27.39
N ASN A 130 2.79 -5.76 27.74
CA ASN A 130 2.59 -6.83 26.77
C ASN A 130 1.54 -6.49 25.72
N THR A 131 0.44 -5.83 26.12
CA THR A 131 -0.58 -5.36 25.17
C THR A 131 -0.02 -4.32 24.19
N ASN A 132 0.80 -3.37 24.67
CA ASN A 132 1.38 -2.32 23.84
C ASN A 132 2.36 -2.89 22.80
N VAL A 133 3.26 -3.79 23.22
CA VAL A 133 4.23 -4.44 22.32
C VAL A 133 3.52 -5.28 21.26
N TRP A 134 2.51 -6.05 21.66
CA TRP A 134 1.73 -6.85 20.72
C TRP A 134 0.99 -5.96 19.71
N LEU A 135 0.32 -4.91 20.18
CA LEU A 135 -0.47 -4.01 19.33
C LEU A 135 0.42 -3.26 18.34
N HIS A 136 1.58 -2.78 18.78
CA HIS A 136 2.56 -2.12 17.91
C HIS A 136 3.00 -3.04 16.77
N ASN A 137 3.44 -4.26 17.11
CA ASN A 137 3.84 -5.25 16.12
C ASN A 137 2.71 -5.61 15.14
N LYS A 138 1.47 -5.71 15.65
CA LYS A 138 0.29 -6.02 14.83
C LYS A 138 -0.02 -4.89 13.84
N LEU A 139 0.03 -3.62 14.28
CA LEU A 139 -0.17 -2.47 13.41
C LEU A 139 0.92 -2.37 12.35
N MET A 140 2.19 -2.57 12.70
CA MET A 140 3.30 -2.58 11.73
C MET A 140 3.08 -3.61 10.61
N LYS A 141 2.58 -4.81 10.95
CA LYS A 141 2.22 -5.84 9.96
C LYS A 141 1.06 -5.41 9.07
N ILE A 142 0.00 -4.84 9.65
CA ILE A 142 -1.16 -4.35 8.88
C ILE A 142 -0.74 -3.23 7.94
N LEU A 143 0.08 -2.29 8.41
CA LEU A 143 0.62 -1.21 7.58
C LEU A 143 1.46 -1.77 6.43
N ALA A 144 2.35 -2.74 6.70
CA ALA A 144 3.14 -3.37 5.64
C ALA A 144 2.25 -4.03 4.57
N GLN A 145 1.16 -4.69 4.98
CA GLN A 145 0.20 -5.32 4.07
C GLN A 145 -0.61 -4.31 3.24
N ASN A 146 -0.81 -3.09 3.77
CA ASN A 146 -1.67 -2.06 3.17
C ASN A 146 -0.89 -0.87 2.62
N GLY A 147 0.36 -1.06 2.20
CA GLY A 147 1.11 0.02 1.53
C GLY A 147 1.49 1.18 2.47
N GLY A 148 1.59 0.96 3.78
CA GLY A 148 1.93 1.99 4.77
C GLY A 148 0.72 2.82 5.21
N ASN A 149 -0.50 2.37 4.90
CA ASN A 149 -1.73 2.99 5.33
C ASN A 149 -2.56 2.04 6.18
N LEU A 150 -3.27 2.59 7.15
CA LEU A 150 -4.19 1.82 7.96
C LEU A 150 -5.59 1.91 7.32
N PRO A 151 -6.33 0.80 7.14
CA PRO A 151 -7.71 0.86 6.67
C PRO A 151 -8.61 1.71 7.58
N THR A 152 -9.61 2.39 6.99
CA THR A 152 -10.52 3.31 7.71
C THR A 152 -11.28 2.66 8.87
N GLN A 153 -11.54 1.36 8.81
CA GLN A 153 -12.18 0.56 9.87
C GLN A 153 -11.45 0.58 11.24
N PHE A 154 -10.21 1.07 11.27
CA PHE A 154 -9.42 1.20 12.48
C PHE A 154 -9.43 2.63 13.07
N TYR A 155 -9.98 3.61 12.34
CA TYR A 155 -10.09 5.01 12.76
C TYR A 155 -11.37 5.33 13.54
N GLU A 156 -12.08 4.31 14.02
CA GLU A 156 -13.33 4.49 14.76
C GLU A 156 -13.11 5.35 16.03
N SER A 157 -13.86 6.47 16.09
CA SER A 157 -13.80 7.51 17.13
C SER A 157 -14.32 7.06 18.50
#